data_AF-A0A167NQP7-F1
#
_entry.id   AF-A0A167NQP7-F1
#
_cell.length_a   1.000
_cell.length_b   1.000
_cell.length_c   1.000
_cell.angle_alpha   90.00
_cell.angle_beta   90.00
_cell.angle_gamma   90.00
#
_symmetry.space_group_name_H-M   'P 1'
#
loop_
_entity.id
_entity.type
_entity.pdbx_description
1 polymer ?
#
loop_
_entity_poly.entity_id
_entity_poly.type
_entity_poly.pdbx_seq_one_letter_code
_entity_poly.pdbx_strand_id
1 'polypeptide(L)'
;LLKIQLERDSDFFRFLLDELARATALHDVEQKKFSETVQSLGDELCQMTATNKNDMYTWREIFKLYIEAAIFQDIDMTKDPAKESRKRLEKFKDNLLDRLLESNFVLKESKSILKHFLVINYKLIDFQHFQNLNRMAITKILKKHDKKSGLSATEEFSAFIKGNVVFVDGILLSLCQAVQTKLITIVPQPDEFTCPVCFYLAWKPVRLKCTHLFCARCLIKAKKNNITNCFICRSENAIPEATAGNLDTTLSKFMKLNFPQEIEEKERDNAAER
;
A
#
# COMPACT_ATOMS: atom_id res chain seq x y z
N LEU A 1 12.10 7.96 -57.98
CA LEU A 1 11.55 8.17 -56.61
C LEU A 1 12.29 9.33 -55.97
N LEU A 2 11.63 10.48 -55.84
CA LEU A 2 12.18 11.67 -55.19
C LEU A 2 12.10 11.43 -53.68
N LYS A 3 13.26 11.26 -53.01
CA LYS A 3 13.34 11.16 -51.55
C LYS A 3 13.47 12.57 -50.99
N ILE A 4 12.40 13.11 -50.41
CA ILE A 4 12.48 14.35 -49.64
C ILE A 4 13.08 14.00 -48.28
N GLN A 5 14.29 14.45 -48.01
CA GLN A 5 14.89 14.31 -46.69
C GLN A 5 14.40 15.43 -45.77
N LEU A 6 13.77 15.05 -44.66
CA LEU A 6 13.32 15.98 -43.64
C LEU A 6 14.40 16.14 -42.56
N GLU A 7 15.49 16.83 -42.90
CA GLU A 7 16.67 16.97 -42.00
C GLU A 7 16.30 17.62 -40.66
N ARG A 8 15.52 18.72 -40.69
CA ARG A 8 15.07 19.43 -39.48
C ARG A 8 14.14 18.59 -38.61
N ASP A 9 13.41 17.68 -39.22
CA ASP A 9 12.51 16.75 -38.54
C ASP A 9 13.32 15.67 -37.82
N SER A 10 14.33 15.13 -38.51
CA SER A 10 15.28 14.17 -37.94
C SER A 10 16.03 14.78 -36.75
N ASP A 11 16.44 16.04 -36.85
CA ASP A 11 17.09 16.77 -35.75
C ASP A 11 16.16 16.98 -34.54
N PHE A 12 14.89 17.31 -34.80
CA PHE A 12 13.88 17.45 -33.75
C PHE A 12 13.69 16.15 -32.96
N PHE A 13 13.50 15.03 -33.65
CA PHE A 13 13.30 13.74 -32.97
C PHE A 13 14.57 13.23 -32.29
N ARG A 14 15.74 13.46 -32.86
CA ARG A 14 17.02 13.14 -32.21
C ARG A 14 17.17 13.89 -30.89
N PHE A 15 16.84 15.19 -30.86
CA PHE A 15 16.83 15.98 -29.63
C PHE A 15 15.79 15.44 -28.63
N LEU A 16 14.57 15.14 -29.09
CA LEU A 16 13.50 14.65 -28.23
C LEU A 16 13.83 13.28 -27.61
N LEU A 17 14.46 12.39 -28.38
CA LEU A 17 14.91 11.07 -27.90
C LEU A 17 16.05 11.19 -26.88
N ASP A 18 16.97 12.14 -27.07
CA ASP A 18 18.06 12.41 -26.13
C ASP A 18 17.52 12.97 -24.79
N GLU A 19 16.57 13.90 -24.83
CA GLU A 19 15.88 14.36 -23.61
C GLU A 19 15.10 13.24 -22.92
N LEU A 20 14.46 12.36 -23.70
CA LEU A 20 13.74 11.23 -23.14
C LEU A 20 14.68 10.23 -22.47
N ALA A 21 15.85 9.97 -23.08
CA ALA A 21 16.87 9.12 -22.50
C ALA A 21 17.40 9.69 -21.18
N ARG A 22 17.63 11.01 -21.11
CA ARG A 22 17.96 11.70 -19.85
C ARG A 22 16.88 11.55 -18.78
N ALA A 23 15.62 11.79 -19.14
CA ALA A 23 14.50 11.65 -18.22
C ALA A 23 14.36 10.20 -17.69
N THR A 24 14.58 9.21 -18.57
CA THR A 24 14.60 7.79 -18.23
C THR A 24 15.74 7.47 -17.25
N ALA A 25 16.95 7.95 -17.52
CA ALA A 25 18.10 7.72 -16.63
C ALA A 25 17.91 8.36 -15.24
N LEU A 26 17.37 9.59 -15.18
CA LEU A 26 17.04 10.23 -13.90
C LEU A 26 15.97 9.42 -13.14
N HIS A 27 14.94 8.97 -13.86
CA HIS A 27 13.88 8.16 -13.30
C HIS A 27 14.43 6.87 -12.66
N ASP A 28 15.29 6.12 -13.35
CA ASP A 28 15.88 4.87 -12.84
C ASP A 28 16.73 5.10 -11.56
N VAL A 29 17.49 6.19 -11.53
CA VAL A 29 18.30 6.58 -10.36
C VAL A 29 17.40 6.87 -9.16
N GLU A 30 16.33 7.64 -9.35
CA GLU A 30 15.42 8.00 -8.25
C GLU A 30 14.58 6.80 -7.80
N GLN A 31 14.17 5.91 -8.70
CA GLN A 31 13.48 4.67 -8.35
C GLN A 31 14.35 3.76 -7.47
N LYS A 32 15.64 3.62 -7.81
CA LYS A 32 16.58 2.83 -7.02
C LYS A 32 16.75 3.41 -5.61
N LYS A 33 17.04 4.71 -5.50
CA LYS A 33 17.16 5.41 -4.21
C LYS A 33 15.90 5.26 -3.37
N PHE A 34 14.73 5.37 -4.00
CA PHE A 34 13.45 5.21 -3.32
C PHE A 34 13.28 3.80 -2.75
N SER A 35 13.59 2.78 -3.55
CA SER A 35 13.48 1.38 -3.14
C SER A 35 14.40 1.06 -1.95
N GLU A 36 15.61 1.59 -1.95
CA GLU A 36 16.56 1.49 -0.83
C GLU A 36 16.04 2.22 0.42
N THR A 37 15.44 3.40 0.26
CA THR A 37 14.86 4.18 1.37
C THR A 37 13.68 3.46 2.01
N VAL A 38 12.78 2.87 1.20
CA VAL A 38 11.65 2.07 1.71
C VAL A 38 12.14 0.83 2.44
N GLN A 39 13.19 0.18 1.94
CA GLN A 39 13.77 -0.98 2.62
C GLN A 39 14.35 -0.60 3.99
N SER A 40 15.16 0.47 4.07
CA SER A 40 15.70 0.97 5.34
C SER A 40 14.60 1.30 6.34
N LEU A 41 13.55 2.00 5.90
CA LEU A 41 12.43 2.34 6.78
C LEU A 41 11.70 1.09 7.28
N GLY A 42 11.56 0.06 6.43
CA GLY A 42 11.00 -1.23 6.82
C GLY A 42 11.83 -1.90 7.92
N ASP A 43 13.15 -1.91 7.75
CA ASP A 43 14.05 -2.52 8.73
C ASP A 43 14.01 -1.77 10.08
N GLU A 44 13.98 -0.43 10.06
CA GLU A 44 13.79 0.43 11.24
C GLU A 44 12.47 0.14 11.95
N LEU A 45 11.38 0.00 11.19
CA LEU A 45 10.04 -0.27 11.72
C LEU A 45 9.95 -1.67 12.33
N CYS A 46 10.52 -2.69 11.69
CA CYS A 46 10.62 -4.06 12.22
C CYS A 46 11.32 -4.09 13.58
N GLN A 47 12.43 -3.37 13.72
CA GLN A 47 13.17 -3.32 14.98
C GLN A 47 12.37 -2.60 16.07
N MET A 48 11.68 -1.51 15.72
CA MET A 48 10.84 -0.76 16.66
C MET A 48 9.65 -1.60 17.15
N THR A 49 8.91 -2.27 16.26
CA THR A 49 7.74 -3.09 16.66
C THR A 49 8.11 -4.29 17.54
N ALA A 50 9.33 -4.80 17.39
CA ALA A 50 9.86 -5.87 18.24
C ALA A 50 10.19 -5.38 19.66
N THR A 51 10.58 -4.12 19.83
CA THR A 51 11.12 -3.57 21.08
C THR A 51 10.09 -2.83 21.92
N ASN A 52 9.10 -2.17 21.31
CA ASN A 52 8.09 -1.39 22.05
C ASN A 52 6.66 -1.64 21.55
N LYS A 53 5.86 -2.32 22.40
CA LYS A 53 4.47 -2.66 22.09
C LYS A 53 3.54 -1.44 22.11
N ASN A 54 3.78 -0.44 22.95
CA ASN A 54 2.93 0.76 23.01
C ASN A 54 3.06 1.60 21.73
N ASP A 55 4.30 1.79 21.27
CA ASP A 55 4.55 2.51 20.02
C ASP A 55 4.00 1.73 18.82
N MET A 56 4.03 0.39 18.85
CA MET A 56 3.40 -0.45 17.83
C MET A 56 1.87 -0.19 17.73
N TYR A 57 1.14 0.00 18.83
CA TYR A 57 -0.28 0.39 18.77
C TYR A 57 -0.48 1.78 18.16
N THR A 58 0.40 2.73 18.48
CA THR A 58 0.37 4.07 17.84
C THR A 58 0.60 3.95 16.32
N TRP A 59 1.53 3.09 15.90
CA TRP A 59 1.77 2.81 14.48
C TRP A 59 0.61 2.11 13.77
N ARG A 60 -0.14 1.24 14.46
CA ARG A 60 -1.36 0.64 13.90
C ARG A 60 -2.35 1.72 13.51
N GLU A 61 -2.59 2.66 14.41
CA GLU A 61 -3.51 3.76 14.18
C GLU A 61 -3.04 4.68 13.04
N ILE A 62 -1.74 4.98 12.99
CA ILE A 62 -1.15 5.74 11.87
C ILE A 62 -1.40 5.03 10.54
N PHE A 63 -1.17 3.72 10.46
CA PHE A 63 -1.38 2.96 9.21
C PHE A 63 -2.83 2.79 8.84
N LYS A 64 -3.73 2.67 9.81
CA LYS A 64 -5.17 2.71 9.56
C LYS A 64 -5.58 4.01 8.89
N LEU A 65 -5.19 5.15 9.48
CA LEU A 65 -5.44 6.48 8.90
C LEU A 65 -4.80 6.66 7.53
N TYR A 66 -3.62 6.10 7.32
CA TYR A 66 -2.91 6.18 6.05
C TYR A 66 -3.64 5.40 4.94
N ILE A 67 -4.12 4.19 5.23
CA ILE A 67 -4.95 3.40 4.30
C ILE A 67 -6.23 4.15 3.98
N GLU A 68 -6.95 4.64 5.00
CA GLU A 68 -8.20 5.39 4.84
C GLU A 68 -8.01 6.69 4.04
N ALA A 69 -6.85 7.34 4.15
CA ALA A 69 -6.53 8.55 3.41
C ALA A 69 -6.44 8.32 1.88
N ALA A 70 -6.25 7.07 1.45
CA ALA A 70 -6.25 6.66 0.04
C ALA A 70 -5.42 7.61 -0.85
N ILE A 71 -4.24 8.02 -0.37
CA ILE A 71 -3.46 9.15 -0.91
C ILE A 71 -3.21 9.00 -2.42
N PHE A 72 -2.92 7.78 -2.87
CA PHE A 72 -2.57 7.46 -4.25
C PHE A 72 -3.67 6.67 -4.99
N GLN A 73 -4.92 6.72 -4.54
CA GLN A 73 -6.02 6.01 -5.20
C GLN A 73 -6.74 6.88 -6.24
N ASP A 74 -7.21 6.27 -7.33
CA ASP A 74 -7.97 6.90 -8.42
C ASP A 74 -7.26 8.09 -9.09
N ILE A 75 -5.93 8.04 -9.09
CA ILE A 75 -5.06 9.10 -9.60
C ILE A 75 -5.42 9.47 -11.05
N ASP A 76 -5.60 8.46 -11.90
CA ASP A 76 -5.76 8.62 -13.35
C ASP A 76 -7.08 9.32 -13.73
N MET A 77 -8.03 9.38 -12.79
CA MET A 77 -9.34 10.01 -12.98
C MET A 77 -9.30 11.52 -12.70
N THR A 78 -8.18 12.05 -12.24
CA THR A 78 -8.03 13.45 -11.85
C THR A 78 -7.26 14.27 -12.87
N LYS A 79 -7.58 15.56 -13.00
CA LYS A 79 -6.86 16.48 -13.90
C LYS A 79 -5.45 16.81 -13.41
N ASP A 80 -5.22 16.75 -12.10
CA ASP A 80 -3.94 17.00 -11.45
C ASP A 80 -3.73 16.00 -10.29
N PRO A 81 -3.30 14.77 -10.62
CA PRO A 81 -2.88 13.73 -9.69
C PRO A 81 -2.12 14.20 -8.46
N ALA A 82 -1.03 14.95 -8.68
CA ALA A 82 -0.08 15.32 -7.65
C ALA A 82 -0.71 16.28 -6.63
N LYS A 83 -1.54 17.21 -7.12
CA LYS A 83 -2.26 18.13 -6.25
C LYS A 83 -3.26 17.41 -5.35
N GLU A 84 -3.99 16.44 -5.88
CA GLU A 84 -4.96 15.67 -5.09
C GLU A 84 -4.25 14.76 -4.07
N SER A 85 -3.21 14.03 -4.48
CA SER A 85 -2.39 13.23 -3.55
C SER A 85 -1.81 14.10 -2.42
N ARG A 86 -1.30 15.29 -2.74
CA ARG A 86 -0.79 16.25 -1.74
C ARG A 86 -1.88 16.67 -0.75
N LYS A 87 -3.06 17.03 -1.24
CA LYS A 87 -4.20 17.40 -0.39
C LYS A 87 -4.58 16.26 0.57
N ARG A 88 -4.61 15.01 0.08
CA ARG A 88 -4.90 13.83 0.92
C ARG A 88 -3.80 13.59 1.96
N LEU A 89 -2.53 13.77 1.60
CA LEU A 89 -1.41 13.63 2.54
C LEU A 89 -1.41 14.71 3.61
N GLU A 90 -1.72 15.97 3.27
CA GLU A 90 -1.87 17.03 4.29
C GLU A 90 -3.02 16.72 5.23
N LYS A 91 -4.19 16.30 4.72
CA LYS A 91 -5.32 15.89 5.57
C LYS A 91 -4.95 14.72 6.49
N PHE A 92 -4.19 13.75 5.99
CA PHE A 92 -3.66 12.66 6.80
C PHE A 92 -2.77 13.18 7.92
N LYS A 93 -1.85 14.10 7.62
CA LYS A 93 -0.96 14.73 8.61
C LYS A 93 -1.74 15.54 9.65
N ASP A 94 -2.77 16.27 9.24
CA ASP A 94 -3.66 16.99 10.15
C ASP A 94 -4.37 16.01 11.11
N ASN A 95 -4.87 14.87 10.60
CA ASN A 95 -5.45 13.83 11.45
C ASN A 95 -4.44 13.26 12.47
N LEU A 96 -3.15 13.17 12.14
CA LEU A 96 -2.13 12.73 13.09
C LEU A 96 -1.95 13.73 14.24
N LEU A 97 -2.01 15.03 13.92
CA LEU A 97 -1.90 16.12 14.89
C LEU A 97 -3.12 16.18 15.79
N ASP A 98 -4.32 16.12 15.22
CA ASP A 98 -5.58 16.17 15.97
C ASP A 98 -5.71 15.02 16.98
N ARG A 99 -5.16 13.85 16.64
CA ARG A 99 -5.12 12.66 17.51
C ARG A 99 -3.88 12.58 18.41
N LEU A 100 -2.99 13.59 18.34
CA LEU A 100 -1.75 13.67 19.12
C LEU A 100 -0.83 12.43 18.96
N LEU A 101 -0.87 11.77 17.80
CA LEU A 101 -0.20 10.47 17.62
C LEU A 101 1.32 10.57 17.70
N GLU A 102 1.92 11.64 17.19
CA GLU A 102 3.38 11.85 17.34
C GLU A 102 3.79 12.03 18.81
N SER A 103 2.89 12.56 19.64
CA SER A 103 3.14 12.75 21.08
C SER A 103 3.00 11.46 21.88
N ASN A 104 2.21 10.50 21.40
CA ASN A 104 1.99 9.20 22.03
C ASN A 104 3.21 8.27 21.93
N PHE A 105 4.16 8.56 21.03
CA PHE A 105 5.39 7.78 20.94
C PHE A 105 6.27 7.93 22.19
N VAL A 106 6.59 6.79 22.78
CA VAL A 106 7.52 6.67 23.89
C VAL A 106 8.96 6.79 23.40
N LEU A 107 9.29 6.17 22.26
CA LEU A 107 10.63 6.19 21.70
C LEU A 107 10.85 7.42 20.80
N LYS A 108 12.07 7.98 20.86
CA LYS A 108 12.47 9.07 19.95
C LYS A 108 12.64 8.55 18.53
N GLU A 109 13.08 7.31 18.41
CA GLU A 109 13.26 6.56 17.18
C GLU A 109 11.93 6.46 16.42
N SER A 110 10.82 6.14 17.10
CA SER A 110 9.49 6.11 16.50
C SER A 110 9.07 7.43 15.85
N LYS A 111 9.41 8.56 16.49
CA LYS A 111 9.17 9.91 15.92
C LYS A 111 10.03 10.14 14.68
N SER A 112 11.28 9.66 14.68
CA SER A 112 12.16 9.74 13.51
C SER A 112 11.63 8.90 12.34
N ILE A 113 11.18 7.67 12.63
CA ILE A 113 10.58 6.76 11.65
C ILE A 113 9.31 7.39 11.03
N LEU A 114 8.45 8.05 11.83
CA LEU A 114 7.29 8.78 11.30
C LEU A 114 7.70 9.92 10.36
N LYS A 115 8.72 10.69 10.71
CA LYS A 115 9.23 11.75 9.83
C LYS A 115 9.76 11.17 8.52
N HIS A 116 10.52 10.09 8.57
CA HIS A 116 11.00 9.38 7.38
C HIS A 116 9.83 8.88 6.52
N PHE A 117 8.81 8.27 7.13
CA PHE A 117 7.61 7.82 6.44
C PHE A 117 6.88 8.95 5.70
N LEU A 118 6.72 10.12 6.34
CA LEU A 118 6.11 11.29 5.69
C LEU A 118 6.96 11.80 4.52
N VAL A 119 8.28 11.87 4.68
CA VAL A 119 9.21 12.28 3.61
C VAL A 119 9.11 11.37 2.39
N ILE A 120 9.03 10.05 2.59
CA ILE A 120 8.84 9.08 1.49
C ILE A 120 7.55 9.38 0.72
N ASN A 121 6.46 9.69 1.42
CA ASN A 121 5.19 10.01 0.79
C ASN A 121 5.23 11.32 -0.02
N TYR A 122 5.87 12.37 0.48
CA TYR A 122 6.09 13.58 -0.31
C TYR A 122 6.94 13.32 -1.55
N LYS A 123 8.00 12.51 -1.43
CA LYS A 123 8.83 12.12 -2.59
C LYS A 123 8.03 11.36 -3.65
N LEU A 124 7.11 10.48 -3.26
CA LEU A 124 6.19 9.81 -4.20
C LEU A 124 5.32 10.81 -4.95
N ILE A 125 4.80 11.83 -4.26
CA ILE A 125 3.99 12.89 -4.88
C ILE A 125 4.83 13.72 -5.84
N ASP A 126 6.05 14.07 -5.46
CA ASP A 126 6.97 14.82 -6.34
C ASP A 126 7.34 13.99 -7.58
N PHE A 127 7.51 12.68 -7.43
CA PHE A 127 7.75 11.75 -8.53
C PHE A 127 6.54 11.63 -9.47
N GLN A 128 5.33 11.56 -8.91
CA GLN A 128 4.07 11.63 -9.67
C GLN A 128 3.95 12.96 -10.41
N HIS A 129 4.31 14.08 -9.77
CA HIS A 129 4.30 15.39 -10.41
C HIS A 129 5.30 15.47 -11.58
N PHE A 130 6.51 14.96 -11.39
CA PHE A 130 7.54 14.90 -12.41
C PHE A 130 7.06 14.12 -13.65
N GLN A 131 6.47 12.94 -13.48
CA GLN A 131 5.93 12.14 -14.59
C GLN A 131 4.83 12.90 -15.34
N ASN A 132 3.91 13.54 -14.62
CA ASN A 132 2.84 14.33 -15.22
C ASN A 132 3.38 15.52 -16.04
N LEU A 133 4.36 16.26 -15.50
CA LEU A 133 4.98 17.37 -16.21
C LEU A 133 5.68 16.91 -17.50
N ASN A 134 6.44 15.81 -17.44
CA ASN A 134 7.10 15.25 -18.63
C ASN A 134 6.08 14.79 -19.68
N ARG A 135 5.00 14.11 -19.27
CA ARG A 135 3.92 13.69 -20.17
C ARG A 135 3.25 14.86 -20.86
N MET A 136 2.96 15.92 -20.09
CA MET A 136 2.40 17.15 -20.62
C MET A 136 3.36 17.85 -21.59
N ALA A 137 4.65 17.92 -21.25
CA ALA A 137 5.67 18.55 -22.07
C ALA A 137 5.83 17.83 -23.42
N ILE A 138 5.96 16.51 -23.42
CA ILE A 138 6.05 15.71 -24.65
C ILE A 138 4.78 15.85 -25.48
N THR A 139 3.60 15.72 -24.87
CA THR A 139 2.34 15.88 -25.60
C THR A 139 2.22 17.26 -26.25
N LYS A 140 2.63 18.33 -25.53
CA LYS A 140 2.57 19.70 -26.04
C LYS A 140 3.62 19.96 -27.13
N ILE A 141 4.83 19.41 -27.02
CA ILE A 141 5.86 19.62 -28.04
C ILE A 141 5.52 18.89 -29.33
N LEU A 142 4.98 17.66 -29.26
CA LEU A 142 4.51 16.91 -30.43
C LEU A 142 3.34 17.62 -31.13
N LYS A 143 2.32 18.07 -30.37
CA LYS A 143 1.22 18.87 -30.94
C LYS A 143 1.71 20.16 -31.59
N LYS A 144 2.74 20.80 -31.01
CA LYS A 144 3.33 22.03 -31.57
C LYS A 144 4.13 21.73 -32.85
N HIS A 145 4.81 20.59 -32.89
CA HIS A 145 5.48 20.10 -34.09
C HIS A 145 4.47 19.87 -35.21
N ASP A 146 3.45 19.03 -35.01
CA ASP A 146 2.41 18.74 -36.01
C ASP A 146 1.79 20.01 -36.60
N LYS A 147 1.43 20.96 -35.72
CA LYS A 147 0.83 22.24 -36.14
C LYS A 147 1.75 23.07 -37.04
N LYS A 148 3.07 22.98 -36.86
CA LYS A 148 4.06 23.77 -37.61
C LYS A 148 4.58 23.05 -38.85
N SER A 149 4.71 21.72 -38.79
CA SER A 149 5.27 20.90 -39.87
C SER A 149 4.20 20.41 -40.84
N GLY A 150 2.93 20.31 -40.39
CA GLY A 150 1.87 19.63 -41.13
C GLY A 150 1.99 18.11 -41.12
N LEU A 151 2.90 17.55 -40.31
CA LEU A 151 3.11 16.11 -40.14
C LEU A 151 2.27 15.55 -38.97
N SER A 152 2.25 14.23 -38.83
CA SER A 152 1.47 13.47 -37.84
C SER A 152 2.35 12.80 -36.77
N ALA A 153 3.34 13.53 -36.26
CA ALA A 153 4.27 13.03 -35.25
C ALA A 153 3.55 12.61 -33.96
N THR A 154 2.47 13.29 -33.57
CA THR A 154 1.73 12.91 -32.35
C THR A 154 1.19 11.48 -32.43
N GLU A 155 0.69 11.02 -33.58
CA GLU A 155 0.12 9.67 -33.71
C GLU A 155 1.23 8.60 -33.68
N GLU A 156 2.27 8.80 -34.49
CA GLU A 156 3.37 7.83 -34.65
C GLU A 156 4.25 7.77 -33.39
N PHE A 157 4.61 8.92 -32.84
CA PHE A 157 5.49 9.00 -31.68
C PHE A 157 4.77 8.61 -30.38
N SER A 158 3.47 8.88 -30.24
CA SER A 158 2.72 8.42 -29.05
C SER A 158 2.67 6.90 -28.96
N ALA A 159 2.63 6.19 -30.10
CA ALA A 159 2.72 4.73 -30.10
C ALA A 159 4.08 4.24 -29.59
N PHE A 160 5.17 4.90 -30.00
CA PHE A 160 6.53 4.60 -29.52
C PHE A 160 6.72 4.88 -28.03
N ILE A 161 6.12 5.96 -27.53
CA ILE A 161 6.31 6.43 -26.15
C ILE A 161 5.48 5.66 -25.12
N LYS A 162 4.40 4.97 -25.52
CA LYS A 162 3.57 4.17 -24.60
C LYS A 162 4.34 3.12 -23.80
N GLY A 163 5.49 2.65 -24.30
CA GLY A 163 6.36 1.70 -23.59
C GLY A 163 7.50 2.33 -22.80
N ASN A 164 7.67 3.66 -22.84
CA ASN A 164 8.76 4.31 -22.13
C ASN A 164 8.42 4.54 -20.65
N VAL A 165 9.37 4.20 -19.79
CA VAL A 165 9.23 4.16 -18.34
C VAL A 165 8.73 5.46 -17.71
N VAL A 166 9.08 6.61 -18.30
CA VAL A 166 8.67 7.95 -17.83
C VAL A 166 7.16 8.17 -17.95
N PHE A 167 6.46 7.34 -18.73
CA PHE A 167 5.02 7.45 -19.00
C PHE A 167 4.22 6.22 -18.57
N VAL A 168 4.87 5.27 -17.90
CA VAL A 168 4.24 4.05 -17.39
C VAL A 168 3.93 4.23 -15.91
N ASP A 169 2.65 4.36 -15.58
CA ASP A 169 2.16 4.48 -14.20
C ASP A 169 2.50 3.26 -13.31
N GLY A 170 2.91 2.15 -13.93
CA GLY A 170 3.31 0.91 -13.27
C GLY A 170 4.43 1.08 -12.24
N ILE A 171 5.29 2.10 -12.37
CA ILE A 171 6.36 2.31 -11.39
C ILE A 171 5.84 3.06 -10.17
N LEU A 172 5.08 4.14 -10.33
CA LEU A 172 4.40 4.77 -9.21
C LEU A 172 3.55 3.75 -8.46
N LEU A 173 2.84 2.88 -9.18
CA LEU A 173 2.08 1.77 -8.60
C LEU A 173 2.98 0.80 -7.84
N SER A 174 4.11 0.36 -8.41
CA SER A 174 5.04 -0.55 -7.72
C SER A 174 5.67 0.08 -6.47
N LEU A 175 5.95 1.38 -6.48
CA LEU A 175 6.47 2.10 -5.33
C LEU A 175 5.41 2.29 -4.25
N CYS A 176 4.17 2.60 -4.62
CA CYS A 176 3.03 2.63 -3.71
C CYS A 176 2.76 1.24 -3.10
N GLN A 177 2.83 0.19 -3.92
CA GLN A 177 2.75 -1.20 -3.48
C GLN A 177 3.91 -1.56 -2.56
N ALA A 178 5.12 -1.07 -2.79
CA ALA A 178 6.24 -1.30 -1.88
C ALA A 178 5.96 -0.70 -0.49
N VAL A 179 5.41 0.51 -0.43
CA VAL A 179 4.98 1.12 0.85
C VAL A 179 3.89 0.27 1.51
N GLN A 180 2.85 -0.14 0.77
CA GLN A 180 1.75 -0.94 1.33
C GLN A 180 2.20 -2.34 1.78
N THR A 181 2.91 -3.07 0.93
CA THR A 181 3.27 -4.46 1.17
C THR A 181 4.47 -4.62 2.09
N LYS A 182 5.42 -3.68 2.10
CA LYS A 182 6.62 -3.79 2.93
C LYS A 182 6.52 -3.04 4.25
N LEU A 183 5.80 -1.93 4.34
CA LEU A 183 5.75 -1.14 5.57
C LEU A 183 4.51 -1.46 6.40
N ILE A 184 3.34 -1.54 5.76
CA ILE A 184 2.08 -1.76 6.51
C ILE A 184 2.03 -3.17 7.09
N THR A 185 2.49 -4.18 6.36
CA THR A 185 2.47 -5.59 6.81
C THR A 185 3.37 -5.87 8.01
N ILE A 186 4.39 -5.02 8.27
CA ILE A 186 5.26 -5.12 9.45
C ILE A 186 4.46 -4.88 10.74
N VAL A 187 3.43 -4.03 10.66
CA VAL A 187 2.56 -3.70 11.78
C VAL A 187 1.21 -4.38 11.55
N PRO A 188 1.05 -5.64 11.99
CA PRO A 188 -0.15 -6.41 11.70
C PRO A 188 -1.35 -5.77 12.37
N GLN A 189 -2.48 -5.76 11.66
CA GLN A 189 -3.75 -5.20 12.13
C GLN A 189 -4.61 -6.30 12.77
N PRO A 190 -5.29 -6.03 13.90
CA PRO A 190 -6.11 -7.04 14.57
C PRO A 190 -7.30 -7.50 13.71
N ASP A 191 -7.84 -6.61 12.86
CA ASP A 191 -9.01 -6.85 12.01
C ASP A 191 -8.84 -8.06 11.07
N GLU A 192 -7.60 -8.31 10.61
CA GLU A 192 -7.24 -9.43 9.72
C GLU A 192 -7.39 -10.81 10.38
N PHE A 193 -7.47 -10.86 11.71
CA PHE A 193 -7.51 -12.10 12.51
C PHE A 193 -8.81 -12.23 13.32
N THR A 194 -9.84 -11.47 12.95
CA THR A 194 -11.13 -11.49 13.63
C THR A 194 -11.95 -12.74 13.28
N CYS A 195 -12.67 -13.25 14.26
CA CYS A 195 -13.66 -14.30 14.07
C CYS A 195 -14.97 -13.67 13.57
N PRO A 196 -15.53 -14.10 12.43
CA PRO A 196 -16.75 -13.50 11.85
C PRO A 196 -18.02 -13.79 12.66
N VAL A 197 -17.95 -14.67 13.68
CA VAL A 197 -19.09 -15.01 14.54
C VAL A 197 -19.21 -14.06 15.72
N CYS A 198 -18.07 -13.67 16.31
CA CYS A 198 -18.05 -12.79 17.48
C CYS A 198 -17.43 -11.42 17.22
N PHE A 199 -17.01 -11.15 15.98
CA PHE A 199 -16.39 -9.89 15.53
C PHE A 199 -15.23 -9.41 16.39
N TYR A 200 -14.48 -10.36 16.92
CA TYR A 200 -13.35 -10.11 17.81
C TYR A 200 -12.19 -11.01 17.42
N LEU A 201 -10.97 -10.65 17.81
CA LEU A 201 -9.76 -11.44 17.58
C LEU A 201 -9.97 -12.93 17.91
N ALA A 202 -9.59 -13.82 17.00
CA ALA A 202 -9.92 -15.23 17.07
C ALA A 202 -9.25 -15.94 18.26
N TRP A 203 -10.03 -16.22 19.32
CA TRP A 203 -9.54 -16.92 20.51
C TRP A 203 -9.38 -18.42 20.27
N LYS A 204 -8.17 -18.96 20.50
CA LYS A 204 -7.81 -20.34 20.12
C LYS A 204 -8.24 -20.62 18.68
N PRO A 205 -7.59 -19.96 17.70
CA PRO A 205 -8.02 -19.95 16.32
C PRO A 205 -8.11 -21.37 15.76
N VAL A 206 -9.18 -21.65 15.02
CA VAL A 206 -9.39 -22.89 14.28
C VAL A 206 -9.55 -22.53 12.81
N ARG A 207 -8.74 -23.16 11.95
CA ARG A 207 -8.90 -23.06 10.49
C ARG A 207 -9.69 -24.26 9.98
N LEU A 208 -10.85 -24.00 9.40
CA LEU A 208 -11.63 -25.04 8.74
C LEU A 208 -10.88 -25.58 7.50
N LYS A 209 -11.33 -26.71 6.95
CA LYS A 209 -10.78 -27.24 5.68
C LYS A 209 -10.87 -26.24 4.53
N CYS A 210 -11.91 -25.40 4.53
CA CYS A 210 -12.06 -24.27 3.62
C CYS A 210 -11.18 -23.05 3.98
N THR A 211 -10.19 -23.19 4.84
CA THR A 211 -9.20 -22.18 5.30
C THR A 211 -9.70 -21.00 6.16
N HIS A 212 -11.01 -20.79 6.21
CA HIS A 212 -11.66 -19.75 7.04
C HIS A 212 -11.40 -19.94 8.55
N LEU A 213 -11.19 -18.80 9.23
CA LEU A 213 -10.73 -18.69 10.61
C LEU A 213 -11.88 -18.41 11.59
N PHE A 214 -11.94 -19.14 12.71
CA PHE A 214 -12.94 -18.94 13.76
C PHE A 214 -12.35 -19.17 15.15
N CYS A 215 -13.02 -18.67 16.19
CA CYS A 215 -12.72 -19.09 17.57
C CYS A 215 -13.15 -20.55 17.81
N ALA A 216 -12.36 -21.33 18.54
CA ALA A 216 -12.75 -22.68 18.95
C ALA A 216 -14.12 -22.71 19.66
N ARG A 217 -14.37 -21.77 20.58
CA ARG A 217 -15.64 -21.66 21.32
C ARG A 217 -16.82 -21.35 20.39
N CYS A 218 -16.64 -20.48 19.39
CA CYS A 218 -17.69 -20.15 18.42
C CYS A 218 -18.10 -21.38 17.60
N LEU A 219 -17.12 -22.19 17.17
CA LEU A 219 -17.41 -23.43 16.45
C LEU A 219 -18.10 -24.47 17.33
N ILE A 220 -17.72 -24.60 18.61
CA ILE A 220 -18.40 -25.51 19.55
C ILE A 220 -19.87 -25.10 19.74
N LYS A 221 -20.15 -23.80 19.93
CA LYS A 221 -21.52 -23.27 20.00
C LYS A 221 -22.28 -23.54 18.69
N ALA A 222 -21.66 -23.33 17.53
CA ALA A 222 -22.26 -23.60 16.23
C ALA A 222 -22.61 -25.09 16.04
N LYS A 223 -21.70 -26.01 16.41
CA LYS A 223 -21.93 -27.45 16.36
C LYS A 223 -23.08 -27.88 17.28
N LYS A 224 -23.18 -27.31 18.48
CA LYS A 224 -24.29 -27.55 19.42
C LYS A 224 -25.64 -27.10 18.85
N ASN A 225 -25.64 -26.06 18.02
CA ASN A 225 -26.83 -25.55 17.34
C ASN A 225 -27.08 -26.22 15.96
N ASN A 226 -26.44 -27.35 15.67
CA ASN A 226 -26.58 -28.11 14.41
C ASN A 226 -26.23 -27.31 13.14
N ILE A 227 -25.35 -26.31 13.25
CA ILE A 227 -24.85 -25.58 12.07
C ILE A 227 -23.71 -26.40 11.45
N THR A 228 -23.88 -26.79 10.18
CA THR A 228 -22.95 -27.68 9.48
C THR A 228 -21.98 -26.94 8.56
N ASN A 229 -22.45 -25.88 7.90
CA ASN A 229 -21.73 -25.24 6.81
C ASN A 229 -20.93 -24.04 7.31
N CYS A 230 -19.85 -23.70 6.60
CA CYS A 230 -19.04 -22.52 6.92
C CYS A 230 -19.85 -21.21 6.82
N PHE A 231 -19.72 -20.32 7.81
CA PHE A 231 -20.41 -19.02 7.82
C PHE A 231 -19.97 -18.06 6.71
N ILE A 232 -18.77 -18.23 6.15
CA ILE A 232 -18.22 -17.33 5.13
C ILE A 232 -18.53 -17.87 3.72
N CYS A 233 -18.04 -19.07 3.40
CA CYS A 233 -18.14 -19.63 2.05
C CYS A 233 -19.22 -20.69 1.87
N ARG A 234 -19.96 -21.04 2.94
CA ARG A 234 -21.01 -22.08 2.91
C ARG A 234 -20.55 -23.48 2.52
N SER A 235 -19.23 -23.74 2.52
CA SER A 235 -18.67 -25.07 2.33
C SER A 235 -19.36 -26.08 3.25
N GLU A 236 -19.85 -27.16 2.65
CA GLU A 236 -20.66 -28.18 3.31
C GLU A 236 -19.84 -28.94 4.37
N ASN A 237 -20.49 -29.27 5.48
CA ASN A 237 -19.92 -30.02 6.60
C ASN A 237 -18.61 -29.46 7.19
N ALA A 238 -18.25 -28.21 6.88
CA ALA A 238 -17.00 -27.61 7.31
C ALA A 238 -16.89 -27.47 8.84
N ILE A 239 -18.00 -27.23 9.56
CA ILE A 239 -18.00 -27.07 11.02
C ILE A 239 -17.94 -28.42 11.76
N PRO A 240 -18.75 -29.44 11.43
CA PRO A 240 -18.68 -30.75 12.08
C PRO A 240 -17.31 -31.43 11.95
N GLU A 241 -16.65 -31.23 10.80
CA GLU A 241 -15.33 -31.77 10.49
C GLU A 241 -14.17 -31.04 11.19
N ALA A 242 -14.43 -29.89 11.82
CA ALA A 242 -13.42 -29.18 12.60
C ALA A 242 -13.08 -29.99 13.86
N THR A 243 -11.83 -30.42 13.97
CA THR A 243 -11.30 -31.17 15.11
C THR A 243 -10.26 -30.36 15.87
N ALA A 244 -9.78 -30.88 17.00
CA ALA A 244 -8.67 -30.28 17.74
C ALA A 244 -7.39 -30.17 16.88
N GLY A 245 -7.22 -31.02 15.85
CA GLY A 245 -6.10 -30.94 14.91
C GLY A 245 -6.12 -29.71 14.01
N ASN A 246 -7.26 -29.02 13.91
CA ASN A 246 -7.43 -27.79 13.14
C ASN A 246 -7.08 -26.52 13.93
N LEU A 247 -6.64 -26.65 15.19
CA LEU A 247 -6.18 -25.53 15.99
C LEU A 247 -4.89 -24.94 15.41
N ASP A 248 -4.94 -23.67 15.04
CA ASP A 248 -3.79 -22.95 14.52
C ASP A 248 -2.92 -22.45 15.68
N THR A 249 -2.09 -23.36 16.20
CA THR A 249 -1.21 -23.06 17.35
C THR A 249 -0.15 -22.01 17.01
N THR A 250 0.29 -21.95 15.75
CA THR A 250 1.23 -20.94 15.26
C THR A 250 0.59 -19.55 15.28
N LEU A 251 -0.62 -19.41 14.72
CA LEU A 251 -1.35 -18.15 14.75
C LEU A 251 -1.72 -17.74 16.19
N SER A 252 -2.06 -18.70 17.05
CA SER A 252 -2.31 -18.44 18.47
C SER A 252 -1.09 -17.80 19.16
N LYS A 253 0.12 -18.33 18.92
CA LYS A 253 1.37 -17.75 19.46
C LYS A 253 1.64 -16.37 18.87
N PHE A 254 1.47 -16.22 17.56
CA PHE A 254 1.62 -14.94 16.87
C PHE A 254 0.68 -13.87 17.46
N MET A 255 -0.60 -14.20 17.65
CA MET A 255 -1.58 -13.25 18.17
C MET A 255 -1.30 -12.88 19.62
N LYS A 256 -0.85 -13.81 20.46
CA LYS A 256 -0.42 -13.50 21.84
C LYS A 256 0.76 -12.54 21.88
N LEU A 257 1.70 -12.66 20.95
CA LEU A 257 2.88 -11.79 20.88
C LEU A 257 2.55 -10.40 20.33
N ASN A 258 1.66 -10.32 19.34
CA ASN A 258 1.39 -9.08 18.62
C ASN A 258 0.14 -8.34 19.12
N PHE A 259 -0.84 -9.02 19.70
CA PHE A 259 -2.11 -8.44 20.15
C PHE A 259 -2.40 -8.80 21.62
N PRO A 260 -1.47 -8.53 22.56
CA PRO A 260 -1.63 -8.97 23.95
C PRO A 260 -2.87 -8.37 24.62
N GLN A 261 -3.16 -7.09 24.40
CA GLN A 261 -4.31 -6.41 25.01
C GLN A 261 -5.62 -7.02 24.55
N GLU A 262 -5.74 -7.27 23.24
CA GLU A 262 -6.94 -7.85 22.62
C GLU A 262 -7.15 -9.29 23.10
N ILE A 263 -6.07 -10.08 23.17
CA ILE A 263 -6.07 -11.46 23.68
C ILE A 263 -6.53 -11.50 25.14
N GLU A 264 -5.98 -10.65 26.00
CA GLU A 264 -6.35 -10.58 27.42
C GLU A 264 -7.82 -10.20 27.61
N GLU A 265 -8.31 -9.20 26.87
CA GLU A 265 -9.72 -8.82 26.88
C GLU A 265 -10.61 -9.99 26.45
N LYS A 266 -10.24 -10.72 25.40
CA LYS A 266 -11.00 -11.90 24.96
C LYS A 266 -10.99 -13.04 25.97
N GLU A 267 -9.90 -13.21 26.72
CA GLU A 267 -9.83 -14.18 27.81
C GLU A 267 -10.80 -13.81 28.93
N ARG A 268 -10.83 -12.54 29.33
CA ARG A 268 -11.75 -12.03 30.36
C ARG A 268 -13.21 -12.23 29.96
N ASP A 269 -13.59 -11.84 28.76
CA ASP A 269 -14.96 -12.02 28.25
C ASP A 269 -15.36 -13.50 28.23
N ASN A 270 -14.44 -14.35 27.75
CA ASN A 270 -14.69 -15.78 27.71
C ASN A 270 -14.84 -16.39 29.11
N ALA A 271 -14.14 -15.87 30.12
CA ALA A 271 -14.26 -16.32 31.50
C ALA A 271 -15.57 -15.83 32.15
N ALA A 272 -16.02 -14.61 31.84
CA ALA A 272 -17.26 -14.04 32.35
C ALA A 272 -18.52 -14.76 31.80
N GLU A 273 -18.47 -15.29 30.58
CA GLU A 273 -19.56 -16.09 29.99
C GLU A 273 -19.53 -17.59 30.37
N ARG A 274 -18.81 -18.02 31.42
CA ARG A 274 -18.81 -19.42 31.90
C ARG A 274 -19.74 -19.59 33.07
#